data_AF-A0A945G0V5-F1
#
_entry.id   AF-A0A945G0V5-F1
#
_cell.length_a   1.000
_cell.length_b   1.000
_cell.length_c   1.000
_cell.angle_alpha   90.00
_cell.angle_beta   90.00
_cell.angle_gamma   90.00
#
_symmetry.space_group_name_H-M   'P 1'
#
loop_
_entity.id
_entity.type
_entity.pdbx_description
1 polymer ?
#
loop_
_entity_poly.entity_id
_entity_poly.type
_entity_poly.pdbx_seq_one_letter_code
_entity_poly.pdbx_strand_id
1 'polypeptide(L)' 'MNVEHTDVVIVGAGLSGIGAAYHLREKCPNHEFLILEGRS' A
#
# COMPACT_ATOMS: atom_id res chain seq x y z
N MET A 1 20.17 0.21 -11.69
CA MET A 1 18.76 0.04 -11.29
C MET A 1 18.65 0.54 -9.87
N ASN A 2 17.85 1.57 -9.62
CA ASN A 2 17.62 2.03 -8.25
C ASN A 2 16.44 1.24 -7.70
N VAL A 3 16.61 0.60 -6.55
CA VAL A 3 15.54 -0.17 -5.91
C VAL A 3 14.89 0.75 -4.88
N GLU A 4 13.63 1.10 -5.11
CA GLU A 4 12.83 1.79 -4.10
C GLU A 4 12.40 0.80 -3.01
N HIS A 5 12.62 1.18 -1.76
CA HIS A 5 12.24 0.38 -0.59
C HIS A 5 10.94 0.94 0.00
N THR A 6 10.05 0.05 0.41
CA THR A 6 8.83 0.38 1.15
C THR A 6 8.58 -0.76 2.13
N ASP A 7 7.97 -0.47 3.28
CA ASP A 7 7.71 -1.49 4.28
C ASP A 7 6.60 -2.46 3.84
N VAL A 8 5.59 -1.94 3.11
CA VAL A 8 4.43 -2.72 2.67
C VAL A 8 4.05 -2.39 1.23
N VAL A 9 3.81 -3.42 0.41
CA VAL A 9 3.19 -3.28 -0.92
C VAL A 9 1.80 -3.90 -0.89
N ILE A 10 0.78 -3.09 -1.20
CA ILE A 10 -0.60 -3.52 -1.36
C ILE A 10 -0.89 -3.67 -2.87
N VAL A 11 -1.25 -4.89 -3.30
CA VAL A 11 -1.59 -5.16 -4.70
C VAL A 11 -3.10 -5.20 -4.88
N GLY A 12 -3.62 -4.30 -5.71
CA GLY A 12 -5.03 -4.05 -5.98
C GLY A 12 -5.55 -2.83 -5.22
N ALA A 13 -6.09 -1.84 -5.93
CA ALA A 13 -6.72 -0.63 -5.38
C ALA A 13 -8.26 -0.71 -5.41
N GLY A 14 -8.81 -1.93 -5.24
CA GLY A 14 -10.24 -2.13 -4.97
C GLY A 14 -10.60 -1.76 -3.53
N LEU A 15 -11.87 -1.97 -3.14
CA LEU A 15 -12.36 -1.65 -1.80
C LEU A 15 -11.51 -2.27 -0.69
N SER A 16 -11.15 -3.54 -0.82
CA SER A 16 -10.31 -4.24 0.16
C SER A 16 -8.89 -3.67 0.24
N GLY A 17 -8.30 -3.27 -0.90
CA GLY A 17 -6.96 -2.66 -0.92
C GLY A 17 -6.93 -1.28 -0.26
N ILE A 18 -7.94 -0.45 -0.55
CA ILE A 18 -8.10 0.85 0.11
C ILE A 18 -8.40 0.68 1.61
N GLY A 19 -9.25 -0.28 1.99
CA GLY A 19 -9.51 -0.61 3.39
C GLY A 19 -8.25 -1.07 4.13
N ALA A 20 -7.42 -1.90 3.49
CA ALA A 20 -6.14 -2.31 4.04
C ALA A 20 -5.20 -1.12 4.25
N ALA A 21 -5.08 -0.22 3.26
CA ALA A 21 -4.26 0.99 3.36
C ALA A 21 -4.75 1.93 4.48
N TYR A 22 -6.07 2.10 4.61
CA TYR A 22 -6.67 2.89 5.68
C TYR A 22 -6.28 2.34 7.06
N HIS A 23 -6.47 1.04 7.29
CA HIS A 23 -6.13 0.41 8.56
C HIS A 23 -4.62 0.36 8.81
N LEU A 24 -3.80 0.20 7.77
CA LEU A 24 -2.34 0.23 7.89
C LEU A 24 -1.87 1.61 8.36
N ARG A 25 -2.39 2.69 7.77
CA ARG A 25 -2.08 4.06 8.21
C ARG A 25 -2.51 4.32 9.66
N GLU A 26 -3.68 3.81 10.07
CA GLU A 26 -4.22 4.01 11.42
C GLU A 26 -3.42 3.23 12.48
N LYS A 27 -3.07 1.97 12.20
CA LYS A 27 -2.44 1.06 13.17
C LYS A 27 -0.92 1.10 13.13
N CYS A 28 -0.33 1.45 12.00
CA CYS A 28 1.11 1.48 11.75
C CYS A 28 1.51 2.82 11.11
N PRO A 29 1.33 3.95 11.80
CA PRO A 29 1.50 5.29 11.22
C PRO A 29 2.93 5.60 10.74
N ASN A 30 3.92 4.80 11.19
CA ASN A 30 5.32 4.96 10.82
C ASN A 30 5.78 4.04 9.67
N HIS A 31 4.87 3.25 9.08
CA HIS A 31 5.21 2.37 7.95
C HIS A 31 4.84 3.04 6.63
N GLU A 32 5.78 3.08 5.71
CA GLU A 32 5.56 3.52 4.34
C GLU A 32 4.98 2.38 3.52
N PHE A 33 3.97 2.69 2.71
CA PHE A 33 3.35 1.71 1.85
C PHE A 33 3.05 2.25 0.45
N LEU A 34 3.05 1.33 -0.52
CA LEU A 34 2.66 1.56 -1.90
C LEU A 34 1.41 0.77 -2.25
N ILE A 35 0.49 1.34 -3.02
CA ILE A 35 -0.64 0.62 -3.61
C ILE A 35 -0.43 0.53 -5.12
N LEU A 36 -0.46 -0.69 -5.66
CA LEU A 36 -0.37 -0.96 -7.09
C LEU A 36 -1.73 -1.41 -7.63
N GLU A 37 -2.17 -0.87 -8.76
CA GLU A 37 -3.40 -1.29 -9.45
C GLU A 37 -3.09 -1.63 -10.90
N GLY A 38 -3.62 -2.77 -11.37
CA GLY A 38 -3.33 -3.30 -12.70
C GLY A 38 -4.34 -2.87 -13.78
N ARG A 39 -5.45 -2.24 -13.37
CA ARG A 39 -6.45 -1.68 -14.29
C ARG A 39 -6.00 -0.30 -14.79
N SER A 40 -6.25 -0.05 -16.07
CA SER A 40 -5.99 1.22 -16.78
C SER A 40 -6.95 2.32 -16.38
#